data_AF-A0A972LFB2-F1
#
_entry.id   AF-A0A972LFB2-F1
#
_cell.length_a   1.000
_cell.length_b   1.000
_cell.length_c   1.000
_cell.angle_alpha   90.00
_cell.angle_beta   90.00
_cell.angle_gamma   90.00
#
_symmetry.space_group_name_H-M   'P 1'
#
loop_
_entity.id
_entity.type
_entity.pdbx_description
1 polymer ?
#
loop_
_entity_poly.entity_id
_entity_poly.type
_entity_poly.pdbx_seq_one_letter_code
_entity_poly.pdbx_strand_id
1 'polypeptide(L)'
;MAGKDIKKGVIKGILKLSLILGCGFVLLFLLEKIVPGPTKDGYRFFPLIGSRVWVWIVAQLHLNFAAFVLGVPIFAVTMEFLGWRRADERLDRIAYDFTKLFTFAYTITAIMGGILMVSLPLLYPKFIQHMFRILGPTWWAYILFMYAEVVVCYYYFYSWHRMKDKKGLHVSIGILLNLMGATLLLITSSWVGYMTTPAGVSETGKLISRWHAIDTHMWLPLSLHRLVANVVFGAGIAAAYAAFRFITATTEDERAYYDWMGYTSAMISIGFSLILPGIGYLLGVEIYSFNEQMGIQLMGGFYAWLWVMQAILIGAILF
;
A
#
# COMPACT_ATOMS: atom_id res chain seq x y z
N MET A 1 -19.00 -29.91 0.67
CA MET A 1 -17.55 -29.80 0.98
C MET A 1 -16.99 -28.37 0.88
N ALA A 2 -17.50 -27.48 0.01
CA ALA A 2 -16.95 -26.13 -0.22
C ALA A 2 -16.99 -25.10 0.95
N GLY A 3 -17.91 -25.21 1.91
CA GLY A 3 -17.96 -24.29 3.07
C GLY A 3 -16.79 -24.45 4.05
N LYS A 4 -16.09 -25.60 4.02
CA LYS A 4 -14.88 -25.82 4.83
C LYS A 4 -13.70 -24.98 4.33
N ASP A 5 -13.59 -24.67 3.04
CA ASP A 5 -12.42 -23.97 2.49
C ASP A 5 -12.43 -22.46 2.76
N ILE A 6 -13.60 -21.79 2.66
CA ILE A 6 -13.70 -20.35 2.99
C ILE A 6 -13.40 -20.12 4.47
N LYS A 7 -14.06 -20.86 5.36
CA LYS A 7 -13.87 -20.71 6.82
C LYS A 7 -12.42 -21.01 7.22
N LYS A 8 -11.82 -22.08 6.68
CA LYS A 8 -10.41 -22.40 6.90
C LYS A 8 -9.48 -21.30 6.37
N GLY A 9 -9.75 -20.78 5.18
CA GLY A 9 -9.00 -19.69 4.56
C GLY A 9 -8.99 -18.44 5.44
N VAL A 10 -10.17 -17.95 5.82
CA VAL A 10 -10.33 -16.76 6.67
C VAL A 10 -9.66 -16.96 8.04
N ILE A 11 -9.87 -18.12 8.69
CA ILE A 11 -9.21 -18.44 9.96
C ILE A 11 -7.68 -18.44 9.80
N LYS A 12 -7.15 -19.01 8.72
CA LYS A 12 -5.72 -19.01 8.43
C LYS A 12 -5.17 -17.60 8.24
N GLY A 13 -5.92 -16.72 7.55
CA GLY A 13 -5.55 -15.31 7.38
C GLY A 13 -5.47 -14.57 8.72
N ILE A 14 -6.52 -14.69 9.55
CA ILE A 14 -6.57 -14.06 10.88
C ILE A 14 -5.45 -14.60 11.78
N LEU A 15 -5.25 -15.92 11.82
CA LEU A 15 -4.21 -16.54 12.63
C LEU A 15 -2.82 -16.06 12.23
N LYS A 16 -2.52 -16.01 10.92
CA LYS A 16 -1.23 -15.50 10.43
C LYS A 16 -0.99 -14.06 10.89
N LEU A 17 -1.98 -13.17 10.68
CA LEU A 17 -1.86 -11.77 11.08
C LEU A 17 -1.68 -11.64 12.59
N SER A 18 -2.49 -12.38 13.37
CA SER A 18 -2.42 -12.39 14.83
C SER A 18 -1.07 -12.88 15.34
N LEU A 19 -0.51 -13.93 14.72
CA LEU A 19 0.82 -14.45 15.05
C LEU A 19 1.91 -13.44 14.73
N ILE A 20 1.86 -12.79 13.56
CA ILE A 20 2.86 -11.77 13.17
C ILE A 20 2.83 -10.61 14.16
N LEU A 21 1.64 -10.07 14.47
CA LEU A 21 1.50 -8.96 15.40
C LEU A 21 1.90 -9.38 16.82
N GLY A 22 1.44 -10.54 17.29
CA GLY A 22 1.76 -11.08 18.61
C GLY A 22 3.26 -11.31 18.79
N CYS A 23 3.91 -11.98 17.84
CA CYS A 23 5.37 -12.15 17.84
C CYS A 23 6.10 -10.80 17.78
N GLY A 24 5.60 -9.85 16.99
CA GLY A 24 6.14 -8.49 16.95
C GLY A 24 6.08 -7.80 18.31
N PHE A 25 4.93 -7.83 18.99
CA PHE A 25 4.78 -7.25 20.33
C PHE A 25 5.68 -7.91 21.38
N VAL A 26 5.76 -9.25 21.38
CA VAL A 26 6.65 -9.99 22.28
C VAL A 26 8.11 -9.63 22.00
N LEU A 27 8.51 -9.59 20.72
CA LEU A 27 9.86 -9.22 20.32
C LEU A 27 10.19 -7.78 20.76
N LEU A 28 9.28 -6.83 20.56
CA LEU A 28 9.44 -5.45 21.03
C LEU A 28 9.64 -5.40 22.55
N PHE A 29 8.78 -6.08 23.30
CA PHE A 29 8.85 -6.12 24.76
C PHE A 29 10.17 -6.73 25.28
N LEU A 30 10.67 -7.78 24.62
CA LEU A 30 11.96 -8.39 24.97
C LEU A 30 13.12 -7.47 24.60
N LEU A 31 13.13 -6.91 23.39
CA LEU A 31 14.20 -6.03 22.91
C LEU A 31 14.29 -4.74 23.72
N GLU A 32 13.16 -4.17 24.16
CA GLU A 32 13.17 -2.98 25.02
C GLU A 32 13.90 -3.19 26.36
N LYS A 33 13.96 -4.43 26.87
CA LYS A 33 14.66 -4.77 28.11
C LYS A 33 16.15 -5.02 27.91
N ILE A 34 16.55 -5.45 26.71
CA ILE A 34 17.92 -5.88 26.40
C ILE A 34 18.73 -4.73 25.80
N VAL A 35 18.09 -3.91 24.97
CA VAL A 35 18.75 -2.83 24.23
C VAL A 35 18.98 -1.63 25.16
N PRO A 36 20.16 -1.00 25.14
CA PRO A 36 20.43 0.20 25.91
C PRO A 36 19.35 1.28 25.75
N GLY A 37 19.22 2.11 26.79
CA GLY A 37 18.34 3.26 26.76
C GLY A 37 18.61 4.17 25.54
N PRO A 38 17.60 4.91 25.06
CA PRO A 38 17.78 5.84 23.94
C PRO A 38 18.85 6.90 24.27
N THR A 39 19.50 7.43 23.24
CA THR A 39 20.46 8.53 23.38
C THR A 39 19.79 9.78 23.95
N LYS A 40 20.56 10.81 24.32
CA LYS A 40 20.03 12.10 24.78
C LYS A 40 19.01 12.69 23.79
N ASP A 41 19.27 12.51 22.50
CA ASP A 41 18.41 12.97 21.40
C ASP A 41 17.11 12.16 21.29
N GLY A 42 17.04 10.97 21.89
CA GLY A 42 15.80 10.19 22.02
C GLY A 42 15.58 9.11 20.96
N TYR A 43 16.62 8.73 20.23
CA TYR A 43 16.61 7.60 19.32
C TYR A 43 17.71 6.59 19.71
N ARG A 44 17.59 5.35 19.26
CA ARG A 44 18.63 4.30 19.43
C ARG A 44 19.41 4.15 18.13
N PHE A 45 20.68 3.72 18.21
CA PHE A 45 21.51 3.44 17.03
C PHE A 45 21.39 1.98 16.62
N PHE A 46 21.02 1.71 15.36
CA PHE A 46 21.06 0.38 14.77
C PHE A 46 22.49 0.06 14.30
N PRO A 47 23.04 -1.12 14.63
CA PRO A 47 24.42 -1.47 14.31
C PRO A 47 24.77 -1.30 12.83
N LEU A 48 26.01 -0.88 12.55
CA LEU A 48 26.67 -0.79 11.22
C LEU A 48 26.08 0.24 10.24
N ILE A 49 24.77 0.18 9.98
CA ILE A 49 24.11 0.95 8.91
C ILE A 49 23.34 2.16 9.43
N GLY A 50 23.12 2.24 10.74
CA GLY A 50 22.35 3.30 11.38
C GLY A 50 20.83 3.14 11.23
N SER A 51 20.10 3.73 12.18
CA SER A 51 18.65 3.54 12.34
C SER A 51 17.83 4.10 11.18
N ARG A 52 18.29 5.22 10.60
CA ARG A 52 17.63 5.87 9.47
C ARG A 52 17.61 4.97 8.24
N VAL A 53 18.76 4.37 7.91
CA VAL A 53 18.90 3.48 6.74
C VAL A 53 18.10 2.20 6.96
N TRP A 54 18.20 1.59 8.14
CA TRP A 54 17.40 0.41 8.48
C TRP A 54 15.89 0.66 8.33
N VAL A 55 15.38 1.72 8.95
CA VAL A 55 13.95 2.07 8.86
C VAL A 55 13.55 2.37 7.42
N TRP A 56 14.40 3.07 6.65
CA TRP A 56 14.14 3.33 5.23
C TRP A 56 14.02 2.05 4.41
N ILE A 57 14.94 1.08 4.57
CA ILE A 57 14.90 -0.20 3.85
C ILE A 57 13.59 -0.94 4.15
N VAL A 58 13.27 -1.12 5.44
CA VAL A 58 12.08 -1.86 5.86
C VAL A 58 10.81 -1.15 5.42
N ALA A 59 10.73 0.18 5.59
CA ALA A 59 9.58 0.98 5.19
C ALA A 59 9.38 0.96 3.67
N GLN A 60 10.45 1.04 2.88
CA GLN A 60 10.36 1.00 1.41
C GLN A 60 9.87 -0.37 0.93
N LEU A 61 10.39 -1.47 1.49
CA LEU A 61 9.91 -2.81 1.17
C LEU A 61 8.44 -2.97 1.56
N HIS A 62 8.06 -2.56 2.77
CA HIS A 62 6.67 -2.58 3.21
C HIS A 62 5.77 -1.77 2.25
N LEU A 63 6.20 -0.56 1.86
CA LEU A 63 5.45 0.32 0.97
C LEU A 63 5.26 -0.29 -0.42
N ASN A 64 6.30 -0.89 -1.01
CA ASN A 64 6.21 -1.53 -2.33
C ASN A 64 5.19 -2.68 -2.31
N PHE A 65 5.24 -3.55 -1.29
CA PHE A 65 4.27 -4.64 -1.16
C PHE A 65 2.87 -4.13 -0.77
N ALA A 66 2.76 -3.06 0.02
CA ALA A 66 1.49 -2.42 0.34
C ALA A 66 0.83 -1.79 -0.90
N ALA A 67 1.63 -1.13 -1.76
CA ALA A 67 1.18 -0.58 -3.03
C ALA A 67 0.62 -1.68 -3.95
N PHE A 68 1.31 -2.82 -4.02
CA PHE A 68 0.83 -3.98 -4.76
C PHE A 68 -0.47 -4.55 -4.17
N VAL A 69 -0.54 -4.71 -2.85
CA VAL A 69 -1.72 -5.19 -2.12
C VAL A 69 -2.94 -4.27 -2.30
N LEU A 70 -2.74 -2.97 -2.53
CA LEU A 70 -3.83 -2.03 -2.82
C LEU A 70 -4.17 -1.96 -4.31
N GLY A 71 -3.17 -1.98 -5.20
CA GLY A 71 -3.38 -1.82 -6.65
C GLY A 71 -4.03 -3.04 -7.30
N VAL A 72 -3.62 -4.26 -6.93
CA VAL A 72 -4.10 -5.47 -7.60
C VAL A 72 -5.58 -5.79 -7.29
N PRO A 73 -6.12 -5.58 -6.07
CA PRO A 73 -7.56 -5.67 -5.85
C PRO A 73 -8.39 -4.72 -6.69
N ILE A 74 -7.92 -3.48 -6.93
CA ILE A 74 -8.62 -2.52 -7.79
C ILE A 74 -8.68 -3.08 -9.21
N PHE A 75 -7.55 -3.58 -9.71
CA PHE A 75 -7.47 -4.21 -11.02
C PHE A 75 -8.38 -5.45 -11.12
N ALA A 76 -8.26 -6.39 -10.17
CA ALA A 76 -9.00 -7.64 -10.20
C ALA A 76 -10.52 -7.42 -10.17
N VAL A 77 -11.01 -6.52 -9.33
CA VAL A 77 -12.45 -6.21 -9.23
C VAL A 77 -12.95 -5.50 -10.48
N THR A 78 -12.13 -4.63 -11.08
CA THR A 78 -12.46 -3.96 -12.35
C THR A 78 -12.56 -4.98 -13.48
N MET A 79 -11.58 -5.88 -13.62
CA MET A 79 -11.60 -6.93 -14.63
C MET A 79 -12.75 -7.91 -14.40
N GLU A 80 -13.02 -8.28 -13.15
CA GLU A 80 -14.17 -9.12 -12.80
C GLU A 80 -15.50 -8.46 -13.20
N PHE A 81 -15.68 -7.18 -12.86
CA PHE A 81 -16.89 -6.44 -13.22
C PHE A 81 -17.06 -6.35 -14.74
N LEU A 82 -16.00 -6.06 -15.48
CA LEU A 82 -16.04 -6.01 -16.94
C LEU A 82 -16.31 -7.39 -17.55
N GLY A 83 -15.68 -8.46 -17.03
CA GLY A 83 -15.93 -9.83 -17.43
C GLY A 83 -17.39 -10.24 -17.19
N TRP A 84 -17.96 -9.85 -16.04
CA TRP A 84 -19.37 -10.07 -15.74
C TRP A 84 -20.31 -9.31 -16.69
N ARG A 85 -20.03 -8.03 -16.95
CA ARG A 85 -20.87 -7.18 -17.81
C ARG A 85 -20.80 -7.54 -19.29
N ARG A 86 -19.64 -8.01 -19.75
CA ARG A 86 -19.38 -8.34 -21.16
C ARG A 86 -19.49 -9.84 -21.46
N ALA A 87 -19.72 -10.66 -20.44
CA ALA A 87 -19.66 -12.12 -20.52
C ALA A 87 -18.34 -12.63 -21.16
N ASP A 88 -17.21 -11.96 -20.88
CA ASP A 88 -15.89 -12.36 -21.37
C ASP A 88 -15.14 -13.14 -20.29
N GLU A 89 -15.00 -14.45 -20.50
CA GLU A 89 -14.31 -15.35 -19.57
C GLU A 89 -12.82 -15.04 -19.43
N ARG A 90 -12.18 -14.39 -20.41
CA ARG A 90 -10.76 -14.02 -20.32
C ARG A 90 -10.53 -12.95 -19.26
N LEU A 91 -11.47 -11.99 -19.15
CA LEU A 91 -11.46 -10.95 -18.11
C LEU A 91 -11.74 -11.52 -16.71
N ASP A 92 -12.59 -12.53 -16.61
CA ASP A 92 -12.80 -13.22 -15.33
C ASP A 92 -11.55 -14.05 -14.92
N ARG A 93 -10.94 -14.72 -15.90
CA ARG A 93 -9.74 -15.55 -15.67
C ARG A 93 -8.56 -14.71 -15.19
N ILE A 94 -8.26 -13.60 -15.86
CA ILE A 94 -7.17 -12.70 -15.45
C ILE A 94 -7.42 -12.15 -14.05
N ALA A 95 -8.67 -11.74 -13.74
CA ALA A 95 -9.04 -11.27 -12.42
C ALA A 95 -8.73 -12.33 -11.36
N TYR A 96 -9.18 -13.57 -11.58
CA TYR A 96 -8.90 -14.70 -10.68
C TYR A 96 -7.41 -14.98 -10.53
N ASP A 97 -6.63 -14.99 -11.61
CA ASP A 97 -5.20 -15.25 -11.56
C ASP A 97 -4.46 -14.22 -10.71
N PHE A 98 -4.83 -12.94 -10.81
CA PHE A 98 -4.28 -11.89 -9.95
C PHE A 98 -4.66 -12.05 -8.49
N THR A 99 -5.89 -12.48 -8.19
CA THR A 99 -6.29 -12.69 -6.79
C THR A 99 -5.48 -13.78 -6.08
N LYS A 100 -4.93 -14.76 -6.80
CA LYS A 100 -4.04 -15.78 -6.22
C LYS A 100 -2.79 -15.16 -5.60
N LEU A 101 -2.32 -14.04 -6.16
CA LEU A 101 -1.13 -13.33 -5.67
C LEU A 101 -1.39 -12.60 -4.36
N PHE A 102 -2.66 -12.31 -4.01
CA PHE A 102 -3.02 -11.61 -2.77
C PHE A 102 -2.47 -12.31 -1.54
N THR A 103 -2.74 -13.61 -1.41
CA THR A 103 -2.41 -14.35 -0.18
C THR A 103 -0.91 -14.29 0.15
N PHE A 104 -0.07 -14.34 -0.89
CA PHE A 104 1.38 -14.24 -0.76
C PHE A 104 1.81 -12.81 -0.47
N ALA A 105 1.37 -11.85 -1.28
CA ALA A 105 1.73 -10.44 -1.12
C ALA A 105 1.31 -9.88 0.24
N TYR A 106 0.06 -10.13 0.68
CA TYR A 106 -0.43 -9.74 2.01
C TYR A 106 0.45 -10.31 3.14
N THR A 107 0.90 -11.56 3.00
CA THR A 107 1.75 -12.17 4.03
C THR A 107 3.09 -11.43 4.12
N ILE A 108 3.72 -11.13 2.99
CA ILE A 108 4.99 -10.38 2.97
C ILE A 108 4.78 -8.95 3.48
N THR A 109 3.73 -8.25 3.01
CA THR A 109 3.37 -6.91 3.50
C THR A 109 3.21 -6.91 5.01
N ALA A 110 2.50 -7.89 5.57
CA ALA A 110 2.28 -8.02 7.00
C ALA A 110 3.58 -8.31 7.77
N ILE A 111 4.48 -9.16 7.24
CA ILE A 111 5.79 -9.42 7.86
C ILE A 111 6.63 -8.13 7.86
N MET A 112 6.76 -7.46 6.72
CA MET A 112 7.52 -6.19 6.63
C MET A 112 6.91 -5.11 7.52
N GLY A 113 5.57 -5.03 7.57
CA GLY A 113 4.84 -4.13 8.46
C GLY A 113 5.04 -4.45 9.94
N GLY A 114 5.09 -5.74 10.30
CA GLY A 114 5.42 -6.20 11.64
C GLY A 114 6.85 -5.84 12.04
N ILE A 115 7.82 -6.02 11.14
CA ILE A 115 9.21 -5.58 11.37
C ILE A 115 9.27 -4.06 11.56
N LEU A 116 8.51 -3.29 10.76
CA LEU A 116 8.43 -1.84 10.90
C LEU A 116 7.78 -1.43 12.24
N MET A 117 6.72 -2.13 12.65
CA MET A 117 6.01 -1.93 13.92
C MET A 117 6.90 -2.21 15.14
N VAL A 118 7.91 -3.08 15.03
CA VAL A 118 8.92 -3.28 16.08
C VAL A 118 10.05 -2.25 15.95
N SER A 119 10.53 -2.01 14.74
CA SER A 119 11.70 -1.17 14.48
C SER A 119 11.46 0.28 14.86
N LEU A 120 10.29 0.85 14.55
CA LEU A 120 10.00 2.26 14.81
C LEU A 120 9.91 2.58 16.31
N PRO A 121 9.13 1.89 17.16
CA PRO A 121 9.11 2.16 18.59
C PRO A 121 10.44 1.87 19.26
N LEU A 122 11.15 0.82 18.82
CA LEU A 122 12.46 0.48 19.35
C LEU A 122 13.49 1.57 19.01
N LEU A 123 13.59 1.99 17.75
CA LEU A 123 14.64 2.92 17.32
C LEU A 123 14.29 4.38 17.56
N TYR A 124 13.01 4.75 17.52
CA TYR A 124 12.52 6.12 17.63
C TYR A 124 11.40 6.26 18.69
N PRO A 125 11.68 5.93 19.97
CA PRO A 125 10.66 5.89 21.00
C PRO A 125 9.99 7.25 21.27
N LYS A 126 10.75 8.36 21.32
CA LYS A 126 10.17 9.71 21.52
C LYS A 126 9.22 10.09 20.39
N PHE A 127 9.62 9.80 19.16
CA PHE A 127 8.81 10.08 17.96
C PHE A 127 7.51 9.27 17.98
N ILE A 128 7.59 7.97 18.26
CA ILE A 128 6.39 7.12 18.31
C ILE A 128 5.46 7.53 19.46
N GLN A 129 5.99 7.90 20.63
CA GLN A 129 5.16 8.43 21.72
C GLN A 129 4.44 9.72 21.32
N HIS A 130 5.11 10.61 20.59
CA HIS A 130 4.49 11.81 20.03
C HIS A 130 3.38 11.46 19.05
N MET A 131 3.64 10.57 18.09
CA MET A 131 2.66 10.09 17.12
C MET A 131 1.43 9.49 17.80
N PHE A 132 1.60 8.66 18.84
CA PHE A 132 0.48 8.10 19.60
C PHE A 132 -0.31 9.15 20.37
N ARG A 133 0.34 10.19 20.90
CA ARG A 133 -0.35 11.30 21.59
C ARG A 133 -1.27 12.06 20.63
N ILE A 134 -0.79 12.34 19.42
CA ILE A 134 -1.53 13.13 18.43
C ILE A 134 -2.56 12.25 17.70
N LEU A 135 -2.14 11.12 17.15
CA LEU A 135 -2.89 10.29 16.21
C LEU A 135 -3.28 8.90 16.77
N GLY A 136 -3.17 8.67 18.07
CA GLY A 136 -3.46 7.36 18.69
C GLY A 136 -4.78 6.68 18.27
N PRO A 137 -5.92 7.39 18.15
CA PRO A 137 -7.16 6.77 17.67
C PRO A 137 -7.07 6.17 16.26
N THR A 138 -6.28 6.79 15.36
CA THR A 138 -6.16 6.31 13.98
C THR A 138 -5.32 5.03 13.88
N TRP A 139 -4.43 4.77 14.85
CA TRP A 139 -3.72 3.48 14.97
C TRP A 139 -4.67 2.32 15.27
N TRP A 140 -5.63 2.51 16.18
CA TRP A 140 -6.63 1.49 16.48
C TRP A 140 -7.57 1.25 15.30
N ALA A 141 -7.98 2.32 14.63
CA ALA A 141 -8.73 2.22 13.38
C ALA A 141 -7.93 1.43 12.32
N TYR A 142 -6.63 1.73 12.16
CA TYR A 142 -5.77 1.01 11.23
C TYR A 142 -5.73 -0.50 11.51
N ILE A 143 -5.55 -0.90 12.77
CA ILE A 143 -5.54 -2.32 13.15
C ILE A 143 -6.90 -2.97 12.82
N LEU A 144 -8.01 -2.32 13.20
CA LEU A 144 -9.35 -2.83 12.92
C LEU A 144 -9.61 -3.04 11.42
N PHE A 145 -9.32 -2.02 10.61
CA PHE A 145 -9.50 -2.09 9.16
C PHE A 145 -8.57 -3.11 8.51
N MET A 146 -7.35 -3.30 9.02
CA MET A 146 -6.43 -4.33 8.53
C MET A 146 -6.99 -5.75 8.77
N TYR A 147 -7.55 -6.03 9.95
CA TYR A 147 -8.22 -7.31 10.20
C TYR A 147 -9.47 -7.48 9.32
N ALA A 148 -10.29 -6.43 9.19
CA ALA A 148 -11.47 -6.46 8.33
C ALA A 148 -11.10 -6.71 6.87
N GLU A 149 -10.08 -6.03 6.36
CA GLU A 149 -9.55 -6.20 5.01
C GLU A 149 -9.08 -7.64 4.77
N VAL A 150 -8.33 -8.23 5.71
CA VAL A 150 -7.91 -9.65 5.62
C VAL A 150 -9.12 -10.58 5.55
N VAL A 151 -10.14 -10.36 6.36
CA VAL A 151 -11.37 -11.18 6.32
C VAL A 151 -12.06 -11.06 4.97
N VAL A 152 -12.27 -9.85 4.48
CA VAL A 152 -12.95 -9.59 3.20
C VAL A 152 -12.12 -10.12 2.03
N CYS A 153 -10.80 -9.93 2.04
CA CYS A 153 -9.87 -10.41 1.01
C CYS A 153 -9.90 -11.93 0.88
N TYR A 154 -9.77 -12.65 2.00
CA TYR A 154 -9.83 -14.11 1.99
C TYR A 154 -11.23 -14.59 1.62
N TYR A 155 -12.29 -13.94 2.10
CA TYR A 155 -13.64 -14.29 1.70
C TYR A 155 -13.84 -14.14 0.19
N TYR A 156 -13.44 -13.00 -0.39
CA TYR A 156 -13.44 -12.73 -1.83
C TYR A 156 -12.73 -13.86 -2.59
N PHE A 157 -11.46 -14.12 -2.28
CA PHE A 157 -10.68 -15.15 -2.98
C PHE A 157 -11.29 -16.56 -2.90
N TYR A 158 -11.63 -17.05 -1.71
CA TYR A 158 -12.13 -18.42 -1.54
C TYR A 158 -13.59 -18.58 -2.00
N SER A 159 -14.35 -17.49 -2.13
CA SER A 159 -15.74 -17.52 -2.61
C SER A 159 -15.88 -17.51 -4.14
N TRP A 160 -14.79 -17.27 -4.88
CA TRP A 160 -14.78 -17.08 -6.34
C TRP A 160 -15.61 -18.11 -7.11
N HIS A 161 -15.31 -19.40 -6.95
CA HIS A 161 -16.01 -20.47 -7.68
C HIS A 161 -17.41 -20.76 -7.13
N ARG A 162 -17.66 -20.43 -5.86
CA ARG A 162 -18.97 -20.63 -5.21
C ARG A 162 -19.99 -19.57 -5.64
N MET A 163 -19.52 -18.39 -6.02
CA MET A 163 -20.35 -17.24 -6.35
C MET A 163 -20.41 -16.96 -7.85
N LYS A 164 -20.08 -17.95 -8.70
CA LYS A 164 -20.21 -17.84 -10.16
C LYS A 164 -21.61 -17.41 -10.59
N ASP A 165 -22.65 -18.00 -10.00
CA ASP A 165 -24.06 -17.66 -10.32
C ASP A 165 -24.53 -16.36 -9.64
N LYS A 166 -23.72 -15.78 -8.74
CA LYS A 166 -24.02 -14.56 -7.98
C LYS A 166 -22.93 -13.52 -8.17
N LYS A 167 -22.49 -13.33 -9.41
CA LYS A 167 -21.33 -12.52 -9.75
C LYS A 167 -21.43 -11.07 -9.28
N GLY A 168 -22.63 -10.48 -9.35
CA GLY A 168 -22.85 -9.13 -8.80
C GLY A 168 -22.53 -9.01 -7.31
N LEU A 169 -22.90 -10.01 -6.50
CA LEU A 169 -22.57 -10.03 -5.07
C LEU A 169 -21.07 -10.24 -4.84
N HIS A 170 -20.42 -11.05 -5.68
CA HIS A 170 -18.97 -11.26 -5.61
C HIS A 170 -18.19 -9.98 -5.91
N VAL A 171 -18.58 -9.25 -6.96
CA VAL A 171 -18.04 -7.93 -7.28
C VAL A 171 -18.30 -6.93 -6.14
N SER A 172 -19.48 -6.94 -5.49
CA SER A 172 -19.74 -6.07 -4.33
C SER A 172 -18.78 -6.34 -3.16
N ILE A 173 -18.42 -7.60 -2.91
CA ILE A 173 -17.40 -7.95 -1.90
C ILE A 173 -16.03 -7.41 -2.32
N GLY A 174 -15.70 -7.50 -3.61
CA GLY A 174 -14.50 -6.89 -4.17
C GLY A 174 -14.47 -5.36 -4.02
N ILE A 175 -15.60 -4.69 -4.22
CA ILE A 175 -15.71 -3.24 -3.99
C ILE A 175 -15.50 -2.93 -2.50
N LEU A 176 -16.11 -3.71 -1.60
CA LEU A 176 -15.88 -3.57 -0.16
C LEU A 176 -14.40 -3.73 0.20
N LEU A 177 -13.70 -4.72 -0.39
CA LEU A 177 -12.27 -4.90 -0.21
C LEU A 177 -11.49 -3.63 -0.58
N ASN A 178 -11.79 -3.04 -1.75
CA ASN A 178 -11.14 -1.81 -2.19
C ASN A 178 -11.45 -0.60 -1.30
N LEU A 179 -12.67 -0.51 -0.75
CA LEU A 179 -13.03 0.53 0.22
C LEU A 179 -12.25 0.38 1.54
N MET A 180 -12.05 -0.84 2.02
CA MET A 180 -11.21 -1.09 3.20
C MET A 180 -9.75 -0.68 2.93
N GLY A 181 -9.19 -1.09 1.79
CA GLY A 181 -7.84 -0.72 1.38
C GLY A 181 -7.67 0.80 1.19
N ALA A 182 -8.62 1.48 0.56
CA ALA A 182 -8.62 2.93 0.43
C ALA A 182 -8.69 3.64 1.80
N THR A 183 -9.44 3.07 2.75
CA THR A 183 -9.50 3.59 4.13
C THR A 183 -8.14 3.45 4.84
N LEU A 184 -7.46 2.31 4.70
CA LEU A 184 -6.09 2.12 5.23
C LEU A 184 -5.10 3.09 4.58
N LEU A 185 -5.24 3.34 3.27
CA LEU A 185 -4.45 4.33 2.56
C LEU A 185 -4.68 5.75 3.13
N LEU A 186 -5.93 6.16 3.33
CA LEU A 186 -6.27 7.46 3.92
C LEU A 186 -5.72 7.61 5.34
N ILE A 187 -5.83 6.57 6.17
CA ILE A 187 -5.29 6.57 7.53
C ILE A 187 -3.76 6.74 7.49
N THR A 188 -3.06 5.93 6.69
CA THR A 188 -1.58 6.01 6.62
C THR A 188 -1.10 7.31 5.97
N SER A 189 -1.85 7.86 5.01
CA SER A 189 -1.57 9.17 4.44
C SER A 189 -1.72 10.29 5.45
N SER A 190 -2.63 10.17 6.44
CA SER A 190 -2.73 11.16 7.52
C SER A 190 -1.46 11.18 8.39
N TRP A 191 -0.84 10.02 8.60
CA TRP A 191 0.40 9.93 9.37
C TRP A 191 1.56 10.59 8.65
N VAL A 192 1.73 10.28 7.36
CA VAL A 192 2.78 10.87 6.53
C VAL A 192 2.53 12.37 6.31
N GLY A 193 1.27 12.75 6.08
CA GLY A 193 0.85 14.15 5.95
C GLY A 193 1.16 14.94 7.21
N TYR A 194 0.84 14.41 8.39
CA TYR A 194 1.22 15.03 9.67
C TYR A 194 2.73 15.16 9.85
N MET A 195 3.49 14.13 9.48
CA MET A 195 4.95 14.16 9.60
C MET A 195 5.61 15.20 8.68
N THR A 196 4.95 15.56 7.57
CA THR A 196 5.53 16.41 6.53
C THR A 196 5.00 17.84 6.58
N THR A 197 3.69 17.99 6.75
CA THR A 197 2.97 19.26 6.87
C THR A 197 2.17 19.27 8.18
N PRO A 198 2.84 19.33 9.34
CA PRO A 198 2.17 19.22 10.64
C PRO A 198 1.18 20.36 10.86
N ALA A 199 -0.01 20.01 11.32
CA ALA A 199 -1.05 20.95 11.73
C ALA A 199 -1.76 20.43 13.00
N GLY A 200 -2.58 21.28 13.62
CA GLY A 200 -3.35 20.89 14.81
C GLY A 200 -2.54 20.69 16.09
N VAL A 201 -1.31 21.19 16.15
CA VAL A 201 -0.43 21.15 17.32
C VAL A 201 0.13 22.53 17.66
N SER A 202 0.44 22.76 18.95
CA SER A 202 1.15 23.97 19.40
C SER A 202 2.61 23.95 18.96
N GLU A 203 3.29 25.09 19.09
CA GLU A 203 4.76 25.20 18.90
C GLU A 203 5.55 24.22 19.78
N THR A 204 5.00 23.88 20.94
CA THR A 204 5.56 22.89 21.88
C THR A 204 5.18 21.44 21.57
N GLY A 205 4.49 21.20 20.45
CA GLY A 205 4.06 19.86 20.02
C GLY A 205 2.87 19.29 20.81
N LYS A 206 2.14 20.10 21.58
CA LYS A 206 0.92 19.65 22.26
C LYS A 206 -0.25 19.65 21.29
N LEU A 207 -1.12 18.65 21.42
CA LEU A 207 -2.32 18.55 20.59
C LEU A 207 -3.27 19.71 20.85
N ILE A 208 -3.66 20.43 19.80
CA ILE A 208 -4.72 21.46 19.80
C ILE A 208 -5.97 20.89 19.14
N SER A 209 -5.84 20.38 17.92
CA SER A 209 -6.93 19.78 17.14
C SER A 209 -6.46 18.52 16.45
N ARG A 210 -7.05 17.38 16.82
CA ARG A 210 -6.73 16.10 16.18
C ARG A 210 -7.22 16.04 14.74
N TRP A 211 -8.34 16.70 14.44
CA TRP A 211 -8.83 16.77 13.07
C TRP A 211 -7.83 17.51 12.18
N HIS A 212 -7.33 18.67 12.59
CA HIS A 212 -6.32 19.39 11.83
C HIS A 212 -4.97 18.66 11.76
N ALA A 213 -4.68 17.75 12.69
CA ALA A 213 -3.52 16.87 12.59
C ALA A 213 -3.72 15.71 11.59
N ILE A 214 -4.96 15.38 11.23
CA ILE A 214 -5.31 14.39 10.20
C ILE A 214 -5.43 15.08 8.84
N ASP A 215 -6.27 16.12 8.79
CA ASP A 215 -6.59 16.94 7.64
C ASP A 215 -5.51 18.00 7.41
N THR A 216 -4.32 17.50 7.08
CA THR A 216 -3.16 18.31 6.72
C THR A 216 -3.17 18.64 5.23
N HIS A 217 -2.40 19.65 4.81
CA HIS A 217 -2.23 20.01 3.40
C HIS A 217 -1.96 18.80 2.50
N MET A 218 -1.14 17.85 2.96
CA MET A 218 -0.82 16.67 2.17
C MET A 218 -1.86 15.56 2.24
N TRP A 219 -2.82 15.55 3.17
CA TRP A 219 -3.62 14.35 3.46
C TRP A 219 -4.39 13.81 2.24
N LEU A 220 -5.27 14.62 1.66
CA LEU A 220 -6.04 14.23 0.47
C LEU A 220 -5.18 14.17 -0.80
N PRO A 221 -4.34 15.18 -1.13
CA PRO A 221 -3.47 15.16 -2.30
C PRO A 221 -2.54 13.93 -2.33
N LEU A 222 -1.91 13.61 -1.21
CA LEU A 222 -1.03 12.44 -1.10
C LEU A 222 -1.83 11.15 -1.25
N SER A 223 -3.05 11.11 -0.70
CA SER A 223 -3.91 9.93 -0.83
C SER A 223 -4.32 9.68 -2.28
N LEU A 224 -4.71 10.72 -3.01
CA LEU A 224 -5.01 10.63 -4.44
C LEU A 224 -3.77 10.20 -5.24
N HIS A 225 -2.62 10.81 -4.96
CA HIS A 225 -1.37 10.47 -5.63
C HIS A 225 -1.00 9.00 -5.41
N ARG A 226 -1.04 8.53 -4.15
CA ARG A 226 -0.75 7.14 -3.79
C ARG A 226 -1.76 6.18 -4.42
N LEU A 227 -3.04 6.53 -4.46
CA LEU A 227 -4.08 5.67 -5.04
C LEU A 227 -3.80 5.42 -6.52
N VAL A 228 -3.55 6.48 -7.30
CA VAL A 228 -3.24 6.35 -8.73
C VAL A 228 -1.88 5.68 -8.94
N ALA A 229 -0.87 6.03 -8.15
CA ALA A 229 0.45 5.38 -8.20
C ALA A 229 0.36 3.87 -7.93
N ASN A 230 -0.49 3.43 -7.00
CA ASN A 230 -0.69 2.01 -6.71
C ASN A 230 -1.34 1.25 -7.87
N VAL A 231 -2.28 1.89 -8.59
CA VAL A 231 -2.87 1.31 -9.82
C VAL A 231 -1.81 1.14 -10.90
N VAL A 232 -1.00 2.18 -11.13
CA VAL A 232 0.14 2.12 -12.07
C VAL A 232 1.11 1.02 -11.68
N PHE A 233 1.51 0.95 -10.41
CA PHE A 233 2.46 -0.04 -9.91
C PHE A 233 1.92 -1.47 -10.05
N GLY A 234 0.66 -1.71 -9.68
CA GLY A 234 0.01 -3.01 -9.82
C GLY A 234 -0.10 -3.46 -11.28
N ALA A 235 -0.53 -2.55 -12.16
CA ALA A 235 -0.65 -2.81 -13.60
C ALA A 235 0.72 -2.99 -14.28
N GLY A 236 1.75 -2.28 -13.83
CA GLY A 236 3.13 -2.44 -14.29
C GLY A 236 3.71 -3.80 -13.91
N ILE A 237 3.52 -4.25 -12.66
CA ILE A 237 3.95 -5.60 -12.23
C ILE A 237 3.18 -6.68 -13.00
N ALA A 238 1.88 -6.47 -13.21
CA ALA A 238 1.04 -7.34 -14.02
C ALA A 238 1.59 -7.50 -15.46
N ALA A 239 1.96 -6.39 -16.10
CA ALA A 239 2.57 -6.38 -17.43
C ALA A 239 3.94 -7.08 -17.43
N ALA A 240 4.79 -6.80 -16.44
CA ALA A 240 6.10 -7.43 -16.32
C ALA A 240 6.01 -8.95 -16.11
N TYR A 241 5.08 -9.40 -15.26
CA TYR A 241 4.80 -10.82 -15.07
C TYR A 241 4.31 -11.47 -16.37
N ALA A 242 3.38 -10.83 -17.08
CA ALA A 242 2.87 -11.33 -18.34
C ALA A 242 3.98 -11.42 -19.40
N ALA A 243 4.86 -10.43 -19.50
CA ALA A 243 6.01 -10.46 -20.40
C ALA A 243 6.98 -11.62 -20.09
N PHE A 244 7.31 -11.83 -18.81
CA PHE A 244 8.12 -12.98 -18.41
C PHE A 244 7.45 -14.31 -18.80
N ARG A 245 6.15 -14.44 -18.49
CA ARG A 245 5.38 -15.64 -18.79
C ARG A 245 5.26 -15.89 -20.30
N PHE A 246 5.08 -14.85 -21.10
CA PHE A 246 5.06 -14.91 -22.56
C PHE A 246 6.36 -15.50 -23.13
N ILE A 247 7.52 -15.05 -22.64
CA ILE A 247 8.84 -15.53 -23.08
C ILE A 247 9.07 -16.99 -22.65
N THR A 248 8.60 -17.37 -21.46
CA THR A 248 8.75 -18.74 -20.93
C THR A 248 7.65 -19.71 -21.38
N ALA A 249 6.62 -19.24 -22.09
CA ALA A 249 5.50 -20.06 -22.51
C ALA A 249 5.94 -21.14 -23.51
N THR A 250 5.54 -22.38 -23.24
CA THR A 250 5.87 -23.55 -24.07
C THR A 250 4.81 -23.86 -25.12
N THR A 251 3.63 -23.25 -25.01
CA THR A 251 2.50 -23.45 -25.94
C THR A 251 2.05 -22.12 -26.54
N GLU A 252 1.53 -22.15 -27.77
CA GLU A 252 1.01 -20.96 -28.44
C GLU A 252 -0.20 -20.37 -27.70
N ASP A 253 -1.06 -21.21 -27.11
CA ASP A 253 -2.23 -20.76 -26.34
C ASP A 253 -1.83 -19.99 -25.08
N GLU A 254 -0.83 -20.48 -24.33
CA GLU A 254 -0.29 -19.74 -23.19
C GLU A 254 0.36 -18.43 -23.62
N ARG A 255 1.13 -18.47 -24.72
CA ARG A 255 1.77 -17.28 -25.26
C ARG A 255 0.73 -16.22 -25.65
N ALA A 256 -0.32 -16.60 -26.36
CA ALA A 256 -1.42 -15.69 -26.73
C ALA A 256 -2.15 -15.12 -25.50
N TYR A 257 -2.36 -15.92 -24.46
CA TYR A 257 -2.96 -15.44 -23.21
C TYR A 257 -2.09 -14.39 -22.52
N TYR A 258 -0.79 -14.65 -22.38
CA TYR A 258 0.13 -13.74 -21.72
C TYR A 258 0.43 -12.49 -22.55
N ASP A 259 0.39 -12.57 -23.87
CA ASP A 259 0.44 -11.41 -24.76
C ASP A 259 -0.74 -10.45 -24.49
N TRP A 260 -1.95 -10.99 -24.51
CA TRP A 260 -3.17 -10.21 -24.23
C TRP A 260 -3.18 -9.64 -22.80
N MET A 261 -2.76 -10.42 -21.80
CA MET A 261 -2.62 -10.00 -20.41
C MET A 261 -1.61 -8.85 -20.28
N GLY A 262 -0.46 -8.98 -20.94
CA GLY A 262 0.61 -8.00 -20.96
C GLY A 262 0.16 -6.70 -21.60
N TYR A 263 -0.43 -6.78 -22.79
CA TYR A 263 -1.00 -5.63 -23.49
C TYR A 263 -2.04 -4.89 -22.62
N THR A 264 -3.02 -5.61 -22.09
CA THR A 264 -4.10 -5.02 -21.27
C THR A 264 -3.53 -4.33 -20.02
N SER A 265 -2.60 -4.98 -19.33
CA SER A 265 -1.99 -4.44 -18.11
C SER A 265 -1.09 -3.23 -18.41
N ALA A 266 -0.31 -3.30 -19.50
CA ALA A 266 0.54 -2.20 -19.94
C ALA A 266 -0.29 -0.96 -20.32
N MET A 267 -1.40 -1.14 -21.05
CA MET A 267 -2.29 -0.04 -21.41
C MET A 267 -2.90 0.64 -20.20
N ILE A 268 -3.31 -0.12 -19.18
CA ILE A 268 -3.81 0.43 -17.91
C ILE A 268 -2.70 1.19 -17.19
N SER A 269 -1.49 0.61 -17.09
CA SER A 269 -0.34 1.24 -16.46
C SER A 269 -0.01 2.58 -17.13
N ILE A 270 0.10 2.61 -18.46
CA ILE A 270 0.40 3.82 -19.24
C ILE A 270 -0.74 4.84 -19.07
N GLY A 271 -2.00 4.43 -19.22
CA GLY A 271 -3.15 5.32 -19.10
C GLY A 271 -3.23 6.04 -17.75
N PHE A 272 -3.06 5.32 -16.64
CA PHE A 272 -3.03 5.95 -15.32
C PHE A 272 -1.73 6.72 -15.05
N SER A 273 -0.61 6.34 -15.67
CA SER A 273 0.65 7.09 -15.58
C SER A 273 0.52 8.50 -16.16
N LEU A 274 -0.31 8.70 -17.19
CA LEU A 274 -0.58 10.02 -17.76
C LEU A 274 -1.37 10.94 -16.80
N ILE A 275 -2.16 10.37 -15.90
CA ILE A 275 -2.93 11.12 -14.89
C ILE A 275 -2.02 11.54 -13.73
N LEU A 276 -1.00 10.74 -13.42
CA LEU A 276 -0.16 10.89 -12.23
C LEU A 276 0.58 12.24 -12.15
N PRO A 277 1.12 12.84 -13.24
CA PRO A 277 1.68 14.19 -13.22
C PRO A 277 0.69 15.26 -12.76
N GLY A 278 -0.57 15.18 -13.19
CA GLY A 278 -1.59 16.15 -12.78
C GLY A 278 -1.90 16.07 -11.28
N ILE A 279 -2.02 14.86 -10.74
CA ILE A 279 -2.23 14.64 -9.31
C ILE A 279 -0.97 14.98 -8.50
N GLY A 280 0.21 14.69 -9.05
CA GLY A 280 1.50 15.09 -8.49
C GLY A 280 1.66 16.62 -8.43
N TYR A 281 1.18 17.33 -9.45
CA TYR A 281 1.14 18.79 -9.46
C TYR A 281 0.24 19.34 -8.34
N LEU A 282 -0.95 18.78 -8.15
CA LEU A 282 -1.84 19.12 -7.04
C LEU A 282 -1.14 18.91 -5.67
N LEU A 283 -0.46 17.78 -5.48
CA LEU A 283 0.34 17.54 -4.27
C LEU A 283 1.46 18.57 -4.11
N GLY A 284 2.15 18.93 -5.19
CA GLY A 284 3.20 19.94 -5.19
C GLY A 284 2.69 21.34 -4.81
N VAL A 285 1.52 21.74 -5.33
CA VAL A 285 0.87 23.02 -4.99
C VAL A 285 0.55 23.10 -3.49
N GLU A 286 0.02 22.03 -2.92
CA GLU A 286 -0.32 21.98 -1.50
C GLU A 286 0.92 22.05 -0.60
N ILE A 287 2.01 21.35 -0.97
CA ILE A 287 3.31 21.48 -0.29
C ILE A 287 3.82 22.93 -0.36
N TYR A 288 3.72 23.56 -1.55
CA TYR A 288 4.16 24.94 -1.74
C TYR A 288 3.35 25.92 -0.89
N SER A 289 2.02 25.73 -0.80
CA SER A 289 1.14 26.56 0.03
C SER A 289 1.41 26.43 1.52
N PHE A 290 1.86 25.25 1.98
CA PHE A 290 2.25 25.04 3.36
C PHE A 290 3.60 25.71 3.66
N ASN A 291 4.58 25.51 2.78
CA ASN A 291 5.90 26.09 2.94
C ASN A 291 6.62 26.22 1.58
N GLU A 292 6.86 27.46 1.16
CA GLU A 292 7.51 27.77 -0.12
C GLU A 292 8.91 27.15 -0.24
N GLN A 293 9.68 27.12 0.87
CA GLN A 293 11.03 26.55 0.88
C GLN A 293 11.01 25.04 0.63
N MET A 294 10.02 24.32 1.18
CA MET A 294 9.83 22.89 0.88
C MET A 294 9.49 22.67 -0.61
N GLY A 295 8.65 23.53 -1.18
CA GLY A 295 8.31 23.49 -2.60
C GLY A 295 9.53 23.70 -3.52
N ILE A 296 10.37 24.70 -3.21
CA ILE A 296 11.60 24.97 -3.95
C ILE A 296 12.58 23.79 -3.84
N GLN A 297 12.74 23.23 -2.64
CA GLN A 297 13.60 22.06 -2.42
C GLN A 297 13.17 20.83 -3.23
N LEU A 298 11.85 20.64 -3.40
CA LEU A 298 11.27 19.52 -4.14
C LEU A 298 11.55 19.60 -5.64
N MET A 299 11.39 20.77 -6.26
CA MET A 299 11.41 20.94 -7.72
C MET A 299 12.73 21.48 -8.28
N GLY A 300 13.44 22.32 -7.52
CA GLY A 300 14.67 22.99 -7.95
C GLY A 300 15.88 22.77 -7.06
N GLY A 301 15.72 22.07 -5.93
CA GLY A 301 16.78 21.81 -4.96
C GLY A 301 17.45 20.45 -5.12
N PHE A 302 18.01 19.94 -4.01
CA PHE A 302 18.71 18.65 -3.96
C PHE A 302 17.86 17.46 -4.44
N TYR A 303 16.52 17.56 -4.39
CA TYR A 303 15.63 16.48 -4.82
C TYR A 303 15.17 16.58 -6.29
N ALA A 304 15.59 17.61 -7.03
CA ALA A 304 15.18 17.84 -8.41
C ALA A 304 15.56 16.70 -9.37
N TRP A 305 16.63 15.95 -9.09
CA TRP A 305 17.04 14.81 -9.92
C TRP A 305 15.99 13.70 -9.99
N LEU A 306 15.15 13.55 -8.96
CA LEU A 306 14.02 12.60 -8.98
C LEU A 306 13.00 12.97 -10.05
N TRP A 307 12.71 14.27 -10.19
CA TRP A 307 11.84 14.81 -11.24
C TRP A 307 12.46 14.68 -12.62
N VAL A 308 13.77 14.89 -12.74
CA VAL A 308 14.50 14.68 -14.01
C VAL A 308 14.43 13.22 -14.43
N MET A 309 14.67 12.27 -13.52
CA MET A 309 14.50 10.84 -13.83
C MET A 309 13.08 10.51 -14.26
N GLN A 310 12.07 11.07 -13.57
CA GLN A 310 10.68 10.88 -13.96
C GLN A 310 10.38 11.43 -15.36
N ALA A 311 10.90 12.62 -15.69
CA ALA A 311 10.77 13.21 -17.03
C ALA A 311 11.46 12.35 -18.10
N ILE A 312 12.65 11.80 -17.82
CA ILE A 312 13.35 10.87 -18.72
C ILE A 312 12.52 9.60 -18.94
N LEU A 313 11.97 9.02 -17.87
CA LEU A 313 11.14 7.81 -17.96
C LEU A 313 9.86 8.05 -18.76
N ILE A 314 9.18 9.19 -18.55
CA ILE A 314 8.02 9.57 -19.36
C ILE A 314 8.43 9.77 -20.81
N GLY A 315 9.55 10.45 -21.06
CA GLY A 315 10.11 10.62 -22.40
C GLY A 315 10.33 9.29 -23.11
N ALA A 316 10.96 8.32 -22.44
CA ALA A 316 11.20 6.98 -22.99
C ALA A 316 9.93 6.13 -23.19
N ILE A 317 8.81 6.47 -22.56
CA ILE A 317 7.52 5.79 -22.77
C ILE A 317 6.78 6.39 -23.98
N LEU A 318 6.95 7.70 -24.22
CA LEU A 318 6.22 8.44 -25.25
C LEU A 318 6.95 8.55 -26.60
N PHE A 319 8.28 8.34 -26.62
CA PHE A 319 9.15 8.46 -27.79
C PHE A 319 10.05 7.23 -27.91
#